data_AF-A0A7L3DUJ0-F1
#
_entry.id   AF-A0A7L3DUJ0-F1
#
_cell.length_a   1.000
_cell.length_b   1.000
_cell.length_c   1.000
_cell.angle_alpha   90.00
_cell.angle_beta   90.00
_cell.angle_gamma   90.00
#
_symmetry.space_group_name_H-M   'P 1'
#
loop_
_entity.id
_entity.type
_entity.pdbx_description
1 polymer ?
#
loop_
_entity_poly.entity_id
_entity_poly.type
_entity_poly.pdbx_seq_one_letter_code
_entity_poly.pdbx_strand_id
1 'polypeptide(L)'
;GWSAQEDNVLYRLLVPLQPPPGHAFCLETDTTKEMPTSASCLRVHLRCMCVRERLVEDVLCFLHHSEDELKRQDPSLLNTLCTNSFLDIEETASWFQALVKDAWSLLPLSHCCQLTVLPATRSCKLRIENGEETLSIEMIFGVSLDNSDSFLSLD
;
A
#
# COMPACT_ATOMS: atom_id res chain seq x y z
N GLY A 1 32.69 -7.31 -29.97
CA GLY A 1 32.04 -8.20 -29.00
C GLY A 1 30.59 -7.80 -28.95
N TRP A 2 29.69 -8.75 -29.21
CA TRP A 2 28.26 -8.50 -29.17
C TRP A 2 27.87 -8.52 -27.69
N SER A 3 27.45 -7.39 -27.13
CA SER A 3 26.78 -7.37 -25.83
C SER A 3 25.31 -7.67 -26.08
N ALA A 4 24.86 -8.86 -25.69
CA ALA A 4 23.46 -9.13 -25.49
C ALA A 4 22.98 -8.19 -24.37
N GLN A 5 22.35 -7.08 -24.74
CA GLN A 5 21.64 -6.24 -23.80
C GLN A 5 20.27 -6.90 -23.62
N GLU A 6 20.22 -7.86 -22.70
CA GLU A 6 19.01 -8.64 -22.39
C GLU A 6 17.83 -7.73 -22.06
N ASP A 7 16.70 -8.05 -22.69
CA ASP A 7 15.41 -7.36 -22.64
C ASP A 7 14.89 -7.19 -21.21
N ASN A 8 15.34 -6.14 -20.52
CA ASN A 8 14.72 -5.68 -19.27
C ASN A 8 13.40 -4.98 -19.57
N VAL A 9 12.34 -5.74 -19.84
CA VAL A 9 10.99 -5.17 -20.00
C VAL A 9 10.53 -4.67 -18.63
N LEU A 10 10.27 -3.36 -18.54
CA LEU A 10 9.69 -2.73 -17.36
C LEU A 10 8.16 -2.73 -17.47
N TYR A 11 7.51 -3.48 -16.58
CA TYR A 11 6.06 -3.40 -16.39
C TYR A 11 5.74 -2.41 -15.28
N ARG A 12 4.82 -1.47 -15.54
CA ARG A 12 4.26 -0.60 -14.51
C ARG A 12 2.87 -1.11 -14.15
N LEU A 13 2.67 -1.49 -12.89
CA LEU A 13 1.42 -2.04 -12.38
C LEU A 13 0.82 -1.08 -11.35
N LEU A 14 -0.48 -0.82 -11.46
CA LEU A 14 -1.21 -0.08 -10.44
C LEU A 14 -1.70 -1.03 -9.35
N VAL A 15 -1.42 -0.71 -8.10
CA VAL A 15 -1.89 -1.41 -6.90
C VAL A 15 -3.00 -0.58 -6.25
N PRO A 16 -4.27 -0.98 -6.41
CA PRO A 16 -5.38 -0.25 -5.81
C PRO A 16 -5.41 -0.45 -4.30
N LEU A 17 -5.25 0.63 -3.55
CA LEU A 17 -5.39 0.67 -2.10
C LEU A 17 -6.85 0.86 -1.73
N GLN A 18 -7.32 0.01 -0.81
CA GLN A 18 -8.63 0.12 -0.20
C GLN A 18 -8.47 0.31 1.31
N PRO A 19 -9.29 1.16 1.95
CA PRO A 19 -9.23 1.31 3.39
C PRO A 19 -9.64 0.01 4.09
N PRO A 20 -8.92 -0.43 5.13
CA PRO A 20 -9.34 -1.57 5.93
C PRO A 20 -10.66 -1.27 6.66
N PRO A 21 -11.38 -2.30 7.16
CA PRO A 21 -12.59 -2.11 7.93
C PRO A 21 -12.42 -1.07 9.05
N GLY A 22 -13.43 -0.23 9.24
CA GLY A 22 -13.39 0.87 10.21
C GLY A 22 -12.60 2.10 9.77
N HIS A 23 -12.13 2.14 8.52
CA HIS A 23 -11.43 3.29 7.96
C HIS A 23 -12.13 3.78 6.68
N ALA A 24 -11.91 5.04 6.35
CA ALA A 24 -12.32 5.65 5.09
C ALA A 24 -11.18 6.54 4.59
N PHE A 25 -10.94 6.49 3.28
CA PHE A 25 -10.02 7.39 2.61
C PHE A 25 -10.78 8.60 2.08
N CYS A 26 -10.29 9.80 2.40
CA CYS A 26 -10.83 11.06 1.92
C CYS A 26 -9.70 11.83 1.23
N LEU A 27 -9.93 12.18 -0.03
CA LEU A 27 -9.00 13.02 -0.77
C LEU A 27 -9.17 14.47 -0.32
N GLU A 28 -8.14 15.07 0.28
CA GLU A 28 -8.12 16.51 0.54
C GLU A 28 -7.50 17.25 -0.65
N THR A 29 -8.32 18.02 -1.35
CA THR A 29 -7.84 18.99 -2.33
C THR A 29 -7.48 20.29 -1.61
N ASP A 30 -6.20 20.65 -1.61
CA ASP A 30 -5.66 21.81 -0.91
C ASP A 30 -6.40 23.12 -1.29
N THR A 31 -7.22 23.67 -0.38
CA THR A 31 -7.83 25.01 -0.53
C THR A 31 -6.99 26.13 0.09
N THR A 32 -5.87 25.83 0.74
CA THR A 32 -5.14 26.83 1.54
C THR A 32 -3.64 26.71 1.32
N LYS A 33 -3.13 27.62 0.46
CA LYS A 33 -1.72 27.88 0.16
C LYS A 33 -0.80 27.73 1.39
N GLU A 34 -0.25 26.54 1.59
CA GLU A 34 1.04 26.24 2.21
C GLU A 34 1.32 24.74 1.95
N MET A 35 1.80 24.47 0.74
CA MET A 35 2.03 23.14 0.15
C MET A 35 2.87 22.19 1.02
N PRO A 36 2.60 20.88 0.90
CA PRO A 36 3.63 19.91 0.56
C PRO A 36 3.43 19.52 -0.92
N THR A 37 4.48 19.76 -1.70
CA THR A 37 4.67 19.39 -3.11
C THR A 37 3.92 18.13 -3.56
N SER A 38 3.02 18.31 -4.55
CA SER A 38 2.56 17.33 -5.55
C SER A 38 1.92 15.99 -5.12
N ALA A 39 1.84 15.67 -3.84
CA ALA A 39 1.13 14.47 -3.37
C ALA A 39 -0.30 14.83 -3.01
N SER A 40 -1.28 14.18 -3.63
CA SER A 40 -2.65 14.21 -3.15
C SER A 40 -2.70 13.68 -1.71
N CYS A 41 -3.06 14.54 -0.76
CA CYS A 41 -3.08 14.18 0.66
C CYS A 41 -4.31 13.31 0.95
N LEU A 42 -4.10 12.00 1.02
CA LEU A 42 -5.14 11.05 1.36
C LEU A 42 -5.33 11.03 2.89
N ARG A 43 -6.34 11.75 3.39
CA ARG A 43 -6.69 11.70 4.80
C ARG A 43 -7.42 10.40 5.11
N VAL A 44 -7.07 9.79 6.24
CA VAL A 44 -7.72 8.59 6.76
C VAL A 44 -8.64 9.00 7.91
N HIS A 45 -9.90 8.60 7.82
CA HIS A 45 -10.89 8.78 8.89
C HIS A 45 -11.31 7.44 9.47
N LEU A 46 -11.63 7.42 10.76
CA LEU A 46 -12.30 6.28 11.37
C LEU A 46 -13.79 6.30 11.03
N ARG A 47 -14.33 5.11 10.76
CA ARG A 47 -15.75 4.86 10.56
C ARG A 47 -16.25 3.95 11.67
N CYS A 48 -17.44 4.24 12.20
CA CYS A 48 -18.06 3.39 13.21
C CYS A 48 -18.33 1.99 12.66
N MET A 49 -17.90 0.98 13.40
CA MET A 49 -18.06 -0.43 13.06
C MET A 49 -18.96 -1.20 14.02
N CYS A 50 -19.62 -0.55 14.99
CA CYS A 50 -20.40 -1.24 16.03
C CYS A 50 -21.48 -2.18 15.49
N VAL A 51 -22.04 -1.92 14.30
CA VAL A 51 -22.99 -2.84 13.67
C VAL A 51 -22.30 -4.14 13.24
N ARG A 52 -21.13 -4.04 12.59
CA ARG A 52 -20.34 -5.22 12.19
C ARG A 52 -19.80 -5.96 13.41
N GLU A 53 -19.27 -5.22 14.39
CA GLU A 53 -18.77 -5.77 15.64
C GLU A 53 -19.83 -6.68 16.30
N ARG A 54 -21.09 -6.25 16.40
CA ARG A 54 -22.16 -7.08 17.00
C ARG A 54 -22.64 -8.24 16.15
N LEU A 55 -22.43 -8.21 14.83
CA LEU A 55 -22.98 -9.21 13.91
C LEU A 55 -21.95 -10.26 13.47
N VAL A 56 -20.69 -9.85 13.35
CA VAL A 56 -19.58 -10.65 12.83
C VAL A 56 -18.55 -10.93 13.92
N GLU A 57 -18.43 -10.03 14.91
CA GLU A 57 -17.52 -10.16 16.06
C GLU A 57 -16.05 -10.35 15.65
N ASP A 58 -15.67 -9.92 14.44
CA ASP A 58 -14.31 -10.03 13.89
C ASP A 58 -13.43 -8.80 14.16
N VAL A 59 -14.03 -7.67 14.51
CA VAL A 59 -13.34 -6.40 14.75
C VAL A 59 -14.03 -5.60 15.85
N LEU A 60 -13.24 -4.90 16.67
CA LEU A 60 -13.73 -3.91 17.62
C LEU A 60 -13.81 -2.52 16.97
N CYS A 61 -14.86 -1.76 17.29
CA CYS A 61 -15.01 -0.39 16.81
C CYS A 61 -13.98 0.57 17.44
N PHE A 62 -13.02 1.04 16.64
CA PHE A 62 -11.99 2.01 17.06
C PHE A 62 -12.54 3.31 17.68
N LEU A 63 -13.76 3.73 17.32
CA LEU A 63 -14.37 4.97 17.85
C LEU A 63 -15.00 4.84 19.23
N HIS A 64 -15.34 3.63 19.67
CA HIS A 64 -16.19 3.43 20.85
C HIS A 64 -15.59 2.51 21.91
N HIS A 65 -14.47 1.85 21.61
CA HIS A 65 -13.67 1.15 22.61
C HIS A 65 -12.53 2.01 23.13
N SER A 66 -12.13 1.74 24.36
CA SER A 66 -10.94 2.32 24.96
C SER A 66 -9.67 1.76 24.31
N GLU A 67 -8.57 2.52 24.39
CA GLU A 67 -7.26 2.08 23.88
C GLU A 67 -6.82 0.74 24.49
N ASP A 68 -7.11 0.50 25.77
CA ASP A 68 -6.77 -0.74 26.45
C ASP A 68 -7.52 -1.95 25.88
N GLU A 69 -8.79 -1.79 25.53
CA GLU A 69 -9.57 -2.85 24.89
C GLU A 69 -9.06 -3.13 23.47
N LEU A 70 -8.62 -2.09 22.76
CA LEU A 70 -8.13 -2.15 21.38
C LEU A 70 -6.74 -2.81 21.27
N LYS A 71 -5.95 -2.90 22.36
CA LYS A 71 -4.67 -3.65 22.38
C LYS A 71 -4.82 -5.14 22.03
N ARG A 72 -6.04 -5.68 22.07
CA ARG A 72 -6.35 -7.08 21.74
C ARG A 72 -6.51 -7.33 20.25
N GLN A 73 -6.54 -6.30 19.43
CA GLN A 73 -6.60 -6.39 17.97
C GLN A 73 -5.42 -5.67 17.32
N ASP A 74 -5.27 -5.84 16.01
CA ASP A 74 -4.22 -5.15 15.26
C ASP A 74 -4.36 -3.63 15.39
N PRO A 75 -3.22 -2.90 15.41
CA PRO A 75 -3.24 -1.45 15.43
C PRO A 75 -4.06 -0.86 14.26
N SER A 76 -4.73 0.26 14.50
CA SER A 76 -5.37 1.04 13.44
C SER A 76 -4.35 1.43 12.37
N LEU A 77 -4.82 1.60 11.13
CA LEU A 77 -4.04 2.20 10.05
C LEU A 77 -3.45 3.56 10.44
N LEU A 78 -4.19 4.33 11.27
CA LEU A 78 -3.75 5.62 11.80
C LEU A 78 -2.51 5.52 12.68
N ASN A 79 -2.28 4.36 13.31
CA ASN A 79 -1.15 4.12 14.20
C ASN A 79 0.05 3.48 13.50
N THR A 80 -0.06 3.17 12.22
CA THR A 80 0.95 2.37 11.49
C THR A 80 1.44 3.07 10.23
N LEU A 81 0.56 3.29 9.25
CA LEU A 81 0.92 3.81 7.92
C LEU A 81 0.48 5.27 7.71
N CYS A 82 0.17 5.99 8.79
CA CYS A 82 -0.28 7.38 8.71
C CYS A 82 0.60 8.33 9.51
N THR A 83 0.83 9.51 8.94
CA THR A 83 1.44 10.67 9.61
C THR A 83 0.38 11.75 9.73
N ASN A 84 0.05 12.17 10.97
CA ASN A 84 -0.99 13.18 11.25
C ASN A 84 -2.36 12.88 10.61
N SER A 85 -2.76 11.60 10.60
CA SER A 85 -3.99 11.09 9.94
C SER A 85 -3.99 11.13 8.41
N PHE A 86 -2.85 11.40 7.77
CA PHE A 86 -2.70 11.24 6.33
C PHE A 86 -1.93 9.96 6.04
N LEU A 87 -2.33 9.22 5.00
CA LEU A 87 -1.60 8.05 4.57
C LEU A 87 -0.19 8.46 4.14
N ASP A 88 0.80 7.89 4.80
CA ASP A 88 2.21 8.14 4.51
C ASP A 88 2.67 7.18 3.41
N ILE A 89 2.96 7.73 2.24
CA ILE A 89 3.28 6.92 1.06
C ILE A 89 4.63 6.22 1.22
N GLU A 90 5.58 6.80 1.96
CA GLU A 90 6.90 6.20 2.15
C GLU A 90 6.83 5.02 3.13
N GLU A 91 6.08 5.18 4.22
CA GLU A 91 5.79 4.08 5.15
C GLU A 91 4.97 2.99 4.47
N THR A 92 3.96 3.37 3.67
CA THR A 92 3.14 2.42 2.90
C THR A 92 3.99 1.64 1.89
N ALA A 93 4.89 2.31 1.16
CA ALA A 93 5.79 1.66 0.22
C ALA A 93 6.74 0.69 0.92
N SER A 94 7.31 1.10 2.05
CA SER A 94 8.23 0.28 2.86
C SER A 94 7.53 -0.97 3.41
N TRP A 95 6.34 -0.80 3.97
CA TRP A 95 5.49 -1.90 4.43
C TRP A 95 5.15 -2.86 3.29
N PHE A 96 4.73 -2.34 2.14
CA PHE A 96 4.36 -3.18 1.00
C PHE A 96 5.57 -3.93 0.42
N GLN A 97 6.75 -3.30 0.39
CA GLN A 97 8.00 -3.95 -0.02
C GLN A 97 8.36 -5.13 0.91
N ALA A 98 8.16 -4.98 2.23
CA ALA A 98 8.35 -6.09 3.18
C ALA A 98 7.32 -7.21 2.93
N LEU A 99 6.04 -6.84 2.76
CA LEU A 99 4.96 -7.78 2.46
C LEU A 99 5.23 -8.59 1.18
N VAL A 100 5.72 -7.95 0.12
CA VAL A 100 6.04 -8.65 -1.14
C VAL A 100 7.17 -9.65 -0.95
N LYS A 101 8.21 -9.32 -0.15
CA LYS A 101 9.30 -10.26 0.16
C LYS A 101 8.78 -11.48 0.92
N ASP A 102 7.97 -11.24 1.95
CA ASP A 102 7.40 -12.30 2.78
C ASP A 102 6.48 -13.19 1.94
N ALA A 103 5.59 -12.60 1.14
CA ALA A 103 4.70 -13.31 0.24
C ALA A 103 5.46 -14.11 -0.83
N TRP A 104 6.55 -13.55 -1.39
CA TRP A 104 7.36 -14.23 -2.39
C TRP A 104 7.92 -15.56 -1.87
N SER A 105 8.36 -15.59 -0.61
CA SER A 105 8.90 -16.81 0.02
C SER A 105 7.90 -17.97 0.10
N LEU A 106 6.60 -17.67 -0.01
CA LEU A 106 5.50 -18.64 0.01
C LEU A 106 5.08 -19.09 -1.39
N LEU A 107 5.55 -18.43 -2.45
CA LEU A 107 5.18 -18.75 -3.83
C LEU A 107 6.07 -19.88 -4.37
N PRO A 108 5.51 -20.85 -5.12
CA PRO A 108 6.30 -21.88 -5.78
C PRO A 108 7.38 -21.32 -6.72
N LEU A 109 7.12 -20.14 -7.31
CA LEU A 109 8.07 -19.46 -8.20
C LEU A 109 9.40 -19.12 -7.51
N SER A 110 9.41 -18.95 -6.18
CA SER A 110 10.62 -18.63 -5.43
C SER A 110 11.69 -19.72 -5.49
N HIS A 111 11.33 -20.96 -5.84
CA HIS A 111 12.27 -22.06 -6.00
C HIS A 111 13.03 -22.01 -7.34
N CYS A 112 12.49 -21.31 -8.33
CA CYS A 112 13.05 -21.26 -9.69
C CYS A 112 13.55 -19.86 -10.06
N CYS A 113 13.02 -18.82 -9.42
CA CYS A 113 13.34 -17.43 -9.73
C CYS A 113 13.80 -16.67 -8.48
N GLN A 114 14.77 -15.79 -8.66
CA GLN A 114 15.25 -14.88 -7.61
C GLN A 114 14.49 -13.56 -7.67
N LEU A 115 13.89 -13.14 -6.55
CA LEU A 115 13.30 -11.82 -6.40
C LEU A 115 14.27 -10.89 -5.66
N THR A 116 14.50 -9.71 -6.25
CA THR A 116 15.20 -8.59 -5.61
C THR A 116 14.26 -7.39 -5.56
N VAL A 117 14.00 -6.86 -4.36
CA VAL A 117 13.32 -5.57 -4.20
C VAL A 117 14.36 -4.47 -4.33
N LEU A 118 14.17 -3.59 -5.31
CA LEU A 118 15.06 -2.47 -5.60
C LEU A 118 14.70 -1.25 -4.73
N PRO A 119 15.66 -0.38 -4.40
CA PRO A 119 15.39 0.85 -3.66
C PRO A 119 14.36 1.74 -4.35
N ALA A 120 13.27 2.05 -3.66
CA ALA A 120 12.22 2.97 -4.07
C ALA A 120 11.52 3.53 -2.82
N THR A 121 11.21 4.83 -2.81
CA THR A 121 10.59 5.49 -1.64
C THR A 121 9.08 5.55 -1.73
N ARG A 122 8.50 5.76 -2.91
CA ARG A 122 7.05 5.95 -3.09
C ARG A 122 6.37 4.88 -3.96
N SER A 123 7.11 3.83 -4.30
CA SER A 123 6.65 2.70 -5.09
C SER A 123 7.34 1.41 -4.65
N CYS A 124 6.94 0.27 -5.20
CA CYS A 124 7.62 -1.00 -4.97
C CYS A 124 8.22 -1.49 -6.29
N LYS A 125 9.56 -1.49 -6.38
CA LYS A 125 10.29 -1.95 -7.57
C LYS A 125 10.85 -3.35 -7.33
N LEU A 126 10.53 -4.24 -8.24
CA LEU A 126 10.92 -5.64 -8.19
C LEU A 126 11.77 -5.96 -9.42
N ARG A 127 12.80 -6.77 -9.21
CA ARG A 127 13.50 -7.49 -10.26
C ARG A 127 13.34 -8.97 -10.00
N ILE A 128 12.90 -9.72 -11.00
CA ILE A 128 12.77 -11.18 -10.97
C ILE A 128 13.76 -11.74 -12.00
N GLU A 129 14.64 -12.62 -11.55
CA GLU A 129 15.70 -13.23 -12.36
C GLU A 129 15.45 -14.74 -12.45
N ASN A 130 15.51 -15.29 -13.67
CA ASN A 130 15.39 -16.71 -13.97
C ASN A 130 16.52 -17.11 -14.94
N GLY A 131 17.70 -17.42 -14.42
CA GLY A 131 18.90 -17.62 -15.24
C GLY A 131 19.34 -16.31 -15.89
N GLU A 132 19.34 -16.25 -17.22
CA GLU A 132 19.69 -15.06 -18.02
C GLU A 132 18.47 -14.15 -18.26
N GLU A 133 17.25 -14.63 -18.01
CA GLU A 133 16.03 -13.84 -18.18
C GLU A 133 15.80 -12.93 -16.97
N THR A 134 15.58 -11.64 -17.22
CA THR A 134 15.27 -10.65 -16.18
C THR A 134 13.96 -9.92 -16.48
N LEU A 135 13.11 -9.82 -15.46
CA LEU A 135 11.85 -9.08 -15.50
C LEU A 135 11.89 -7.96 -14.45
N SER A 136 11.57 -6.73 -14.88
CA SER A 136 11.46 -5.59 -13.97
C SER A 136 10.00 -5.15 -13.83
N ILE A 137 9.53 -4.98 -12.60
CA ILE A 137 8.17 -4.53 -12.30
C ILE A 137 8.24 -3.33 -11.36
N GLU A 138 7.54 -2.26 -11.69
CA GLU A 138 7.27 -1.15 -10.79
C GLU A 138 5.79 -1.14 -10.41
N MET A 139 5.51 -1.35 -9.13
CA MET A 139 4.17 -1.30 -8.56
C MET A 139 3.93 0.08 -7.95
N ILE A 140 2.91 0.78 -8.45
CA ILE A 140 2.53 2.14 -8.05
C ILE A 140 1.21 2.07 -7.31
N PHE A 141 1.10 2.77 -6.18
CA PHE A 141 -0.13 2.77 -5.40
C PHE A 141 -1.14 3.75 -5.97
N GLY A 142 -2.42 3.38 -5.92
CA GLY A 142 -3.49 4.31 -6.25
C GLY A 142 -4.77 4.06 -5.49
N VAL A 143 -5.64 5.07 -5.43
CA VAL A 143 -6.95 4.97 -4.77
C VAL A 143 -8.06 5.22 -5.78
N SER A 144 -9.16 4.47 -5.66
CA SER A 144 -10.33 4.67 -6.52
C SER A 144 -11.07 5.96 -6.14
N LEU A 145 -11.48 6.73 -7.14
CA LEU A 145 -12.30 7.92 -6.98
C LEU A 145 -13.78 7.52 -7.08
N ASP A 146 -14.53 7.58 -5.97
CA ASP A 146 -16.00 7.56 -5.92
C ASP A 146 -16.70 6.53 -6.84
N ASN A 147 -16.30 5.25 -6.76
CA ASN A 147 -16.85 4.15 -7.56
C ASN A 147 -16.72 4.30 -9.08
N SER A 148 -15.82 5.16 -9.56
CA SER A 148 -15.39 5.16 -10.96
C SER A 148 -14.23 4.17 -11.17
N ASP A 149 -14.07 3.68 -12.40
CA ASP A 149 -12.90 2.89 -12.82
C ASP A 149 -11.61 3.74 -12.89
N SER A 150 -11.65 4.97 -12.39
CA SER A 150 -10.51 5.90 -12.36
C SER A 150 -9.81 5.84 -11.01
N PHE A 151 -8.48 5.81 -11.08
CA PHE A 151 -7.59 5.77 -9.94
C PHE A 151 -6.72 7.02 -9.90
N LEU A 152 -6.54 7.54 -8.70
CA LEU A 152 -5.54 8.56 -8.42
C LEU A 152 -4.24 7.87 -8.03
N SER A 153 -3.19 8.10 -8.82
CA SER A 153 -1.84 7.62 -8.53
C SER A 153 -1.22 8.39 -7.36
N LEU A 154 -0.47 7.70 -6.51
CA LEU A 154 0.19 8.24 -5.32
C LEU A 154 1.73 8.33 -5.48
N ASP A 155 2.26 8.24 -6.70
CA ASP A 155 3.69 8.30 -7.04
C ASP A 155 4.33 9.69 -6.93
#